data_AF-A0A2G8T6K4-F1
#
_entry.id   AF-A0A2G8T6K4-F1
#
_cell.length_a   1.000
_cell.length_b   1.000
_cell.length_c   1.000
_cell.angle_alpha   90.00
_cell.angle_beta   90.00
_cell.angle_gamma   90.00
#
_symmetry.space_group_name_H-M   'P 1'
#
loop_
_entity.id
_entity.type
_entity.pdbx_description
1 polymer ?
#
loop_
_entity_poly.entity_id
_entity_poly.type
_entity_poly.pdbx_seq_one_letter_code
_entity_poly.pdbx_strand_id
1 'polypeptide(L)'
;MRLSAKLSLIGIALISAITLALLSVYVERVGPELAQYGNLCGPLAVDPCYKPVLKGGFPVAYLFDAPGVSVERQLSFGEDKLFLGALILDITLYFAIVLLAIPAVSQRWSVLTHAANRVRT
;
A
#
# COMPACT_ATOMS: atom_id res chain seq x y z
N MET A 1 -5.54 -30.97 6.55
CA MET A 1 -6.33 -29.74 6.84
C MET A 1 -7.65 -29.82 6.10
N ARG A 2 -8.78 -29.62 6.79
CA ARG A 2 -10.13 -29.59 6.19
C ARG A 2 -10.22 -28.42 5.18
N LEU A 3 -10.97 -28.60 4.09
CA LEU A 3 -11.17 -27.58 3.04
C LEU A 3 -11.62 -26.22 3.64
N SER A 4 -12.49 -26.27 4.64
CA SER A 4 -12.95 -25.09 5.40
C SER A 4 -11.80 -24.30 6.04
N ALA A 5 -10.80 -24.97 6.62
CA ALA A 5 -9.65 -24.29 7.24
C ALA A 5 -8.76 -23.59 6.21
N LYS A 6 -8.62 -24.16 5.00
CA LYS A 6 -7.89 -23.53 3.90
C LYS A 6 -8.61 -22.28 3.40
N LEU A 7 -9.94 -22.36 3.24
CA LEU A 7 -10.76 -21.21 2.84
C LEU A 7 -10.68 -20.07 3.87
N SER A 8 -10.79 -20.39 5.16
CA SER A 8 -10.68 -19.38 6.22
C SER A 8 -9.32 -18.68 6.21
N LEU A 9 -8.23 -19.44 5.99
CA LEU A 9 -6.88 -18.88 5.92
C LEU A 9 -6.70 -17.96 4.71
N ILE A 10 -7.20 -18.36 3.54
CA ILE A 10 -7.20 -17.52 2.33
C ILE A 10 -8.00 -16.23 2.57
N GLY A 11 -9.18 -16.33 3.20
CA GLY A 11 -10.01 -15.17 3.53
C GLY A 11 -9.30 -14.19 4.45
N ILE A 12 -8.66 -14.68 5.53
CA ILE A 12 -7.88 -13.85 6.45
C ILE A 12 -6.68 -13.20 5.73
N ALA A 13 -5.99 -13.95 4.88
CA ALA A 13 -4.88 -13.43 4.08
C ALA A 13 -5.33 -12.31 3.12
N LEU A 14 -6.51 -12.46 2.49
CA LEU A 14 -7.05 -11.44 1.61
C LEU A 14 -7.45 -10.17 2.37
N ILE A 15 -8.17 -10.31 3.49
CA ILE A 15 -8.56 -9.16 4.31
C ILE A 15 -7.33 -8.39 4.79
N SER A 16 -6.34 -9.10 5.33
CA SER A 16 -5.10 -8.47 5.79
C SER A 16 -4.33 -7.80 4.66
N ALA A 17 -4.27 -8.40 3.47
CA ALA A 17 -3.65 -7.79 2.30
C ALA A 17 -4.35 -6.49 1.86
N ILE A 18 -5.68 -6.47 1.83
CA ILE A 18 -6.47 -5.26 1.52
C ILE A 18 -6.21 -4.18 2.57
N THR A 19 -6.25 -4.54 3.86
CA THR A 19 -5.97 -3.59 4.95
C THR A 19 -4.57 -3.01 4.85
N LEU A 20 -3.55 -3.85 4.60
CA LEU A 20 -2.17 -3.40 4.41
C LEU A 20 -2.03 -2.48 3.20
N ALA A 21 -2.62 -2.86 2.06
CA ALA A 21 -2.61 -2.03 0.87
C ALA A 21 -3.24 -0.66 1.15
N LEU A 22 -4.44 -0.60 1.72
CA LEU A 22 -5.12 0.67 2.02
C LEU A 22 -4.35 1.54 3.04
N LEU A 23 -3.80 0.93 4.10
CA LEU A 23 -2.99 1.65 5.08
C LEU A 23 -1.64 2.09 4.52
N SER A 24 -1.15 1.47 3.45
CA SER A 24 0.11 1.88 2.81
C SER A 24 0.04 3.27 2.18
N VAL A 25 -1.16 3.87 2.06
CA VAL A 25 -1.34 5.26 1.62
C VAL A 25 -0.56 6.25 2.47
N TYR A 26 -0.40 5.98 3.78
CA TYR A 26 0.36 6.81 4.71
C TYR A 26 1.88 6.80 4.42
N VAL A 27 2.34 5.90 3.54
CA VAL A 27 3.69 5.97 2.98
C VAL A 27 3.69 6.99 1.85
N GLU A 28 3.79 8.24 2.24
CA GLU A 28 3.78 9.39 1.34
C GLU A 28 5.16 9.66 0.75
N ARG A 29 5.21 9.96 -0.55
CA ARG A 29 6.44 10.31 -1.27
C ARG A 29 6.14 11.38 -2.30
N VAL A 30 7.10 12.27 -2.53
CA VAL A 30 7.03 13.22 -3.65
C VAL A 30 7.72 12.57 -4.86
N GLY A 31 6.97 12.39 -5.95
CA GLY A 31 7.44 11.73 -7.16
C GLY A 31 8.04 12.67 -8.21
N PRO A 32 8.64 12.12 -9.29
CA PRO A 32 9.05 12.90 -10.45
C PRO A 32 7.86 13.35 -11.31
N GLU A 33 6.67 12.80 -11.08
CA GLU A 33 5.46 13.21 -11.78
C GLU A 33 5.09 14.64 -11.41
N LEU A 34 4.82 15.44 -12.43
CA LEU A 34 4.49 16.85 -12.31
C LEU A 34 3.00 17.03 -12.54
N ALA A 35 2.33 17.72 -11.63
CA ALA A 35 0.99 18.22 -11.88
C ALA A 35 1.04 19.73 -12.11
N GLN A 36 0.13 20.19 -12.96
CA GLN A 36 -0.10 21.61 -13.15
C GLN A 36 -0.73 22.19 -11.87
N TYR A 37 -0.23 23.33 -11.45
CA TYR A 37 -0.57 23.94 -10.19
C TYR A 37 -0.97 25.41 -10.40
N GLY A 38 -2.16 25.81 -9.98
CA GLY A 38 -2.55 27.23 -10.03
C GLY A 38 -2.47 27.88 -11.42
N ASN A 39 -2.02 29.13 -11.45
CA ASN A 39 -2.07 30.01 -12.62
C ASN A 39 -0.76 29.96 -13.45
N LEU A 40 -0.50 31.00 -14.26
CA LEU A 40 0.69 31.07 -15.11
C LEU A 40 1.94 31.49 -14.30
N CYS A 41 3.05 30.84 -14.62
CA CYS A 41 4.40 31.01 -14.09
C CYS A 41 5.32 31.65 -15.15
N GLY A 42 6.54 31.95 -14.71
CA GLY A 42 7.59 32.52 -15.56
C GLY A 42 7.53 34.05 -15.64
N PRO A 43 8.58 34.69 -16.19
CA PRO A 43 8.72 36.14 -16.20
C PRO A 43 7.64 36.86 -17.03
N LEU A 44 7.01 36.14 -17.96
CA LEU A 44 5.94 36.64 -18.82
C LEU A 44 4.54 36.16 -18.41
N ALA A 45 4.43 35.32 -17.36
CA ALA A 45 3.18 34.72 -16.91
C ALA A 45 2.37 34.09 -18.06
N VAL A 46 3.03 33.29 -18.92
CA VAL A 46 2.40 32.57 -20.03
C VAL A 46 2.51 31.05 -19.90
N ASP A 47 3.38 30.55 -19.02
CA ASP A 47 3.65 29.12 -18.89
C ASP A 47 2.84 28.53 -17.73
N PRO A 48 2.21 27.36 -17.87
CA PRO A 48 1.58 26.69 -16.73
C PRO A 48 2.63 26.36 -15.65
N CYS A 49 2.33 26.65 -14.39
CA CYS A 49 3.20 26.24 -13.30
C CYS A 49 3.09 24.72 -13.09
N TYR A 50 4.23 24.05 -12.88
CA TYR A 50 4.28 22.64 -12.54
C TYR A 50 4.97 22.42 -11.21
N LYS A 51 4.47 21.47 -10.42
CA LYS A 51 5.11 21.02 -9.18
C LYS A 51 5.06 19.49 -9.07
N PRO A 52 6.05 18.88 -8.40
CA PRO A 52 6.01 17.46 -8.05
C PRO A 52 4.76 17.11 -7.24
N VAL A 53 4.11 16.00 -7.60
CA VAL A 53 2.88 15.52 -6.95
C VAL A 53 3.19 14.69 -5.71
N LEU A 54 2.40 14.90 -4.64
CA LEU A 54 2.39 14.01 -3.48
C LEU A 54 1.65 12.72 -3.84
N LYS A 55 2.27 11.58 -3.58
CA LYS A 55 1.68 10.27 -3.86
C LYS A 55 1.78 9.34 -2.65
N GLY A 56 0.76 8.52 -2.48
CA GLY A 56 0.67 7.53 -1.41
C GLY A 56 0.48 6.13 -1.94
N GLY A 57 0.94 5.16 -1.16
CA GLY A 57 0.88 3.73 -1.48
C GLY A 57 2.26 3.09 -1.49
N PHE A 58 2.30 1.82 -1.09
CA PHE A 58 3.51 1.01 -1.09
C PHE A 58 3.18 -0.46 -1.41
N PRO A 59 4.00 -1.15 -2.23
CA PRO A 59 5.22 -0.68 -2.90
C PRO A 59 5.00 0.27 -4.07
N VAL A 60 3.82 0.24 -4.71
CA VAL A 60 3.50 1.08 -5.86
C VAL A 60 2.49 2.14 -5.46
N ALA A 61 2.85 3.40 -5.66
CA ALA A 61 1.91 4.49 -5.40
C ALA A 61 0.65 4.35 -6.26
N TYR A 62 -0.51 4.40 -5.62
CA TYR A 62 -1.82 4.26 -6.27
C TYR A 62 -2.75 5.44 -6.00
N LEU A 63 -2.39 6.36 -5.10
CA LEU A 63 -3.15 7.58 -4.83
C LEU A 63 -2.26 8.80 -5.07
N PHE A 64 -2.73 9.75 -5.87
CA PHE A 64 -1.96 10.92 -6.29
C PHE A 64 -2.77 12.19 -6.07
N ASP A 65 -2.17 13.15 -5.38
CA ASP A 65 -2.74 14.45 -5.10
C ASP A 65 -3.19 15.14 -6.40
N ALA A 66 -4.43 15.62 -6.40
CA ALA A 66 -5.02 16.35 -7.51
C ALA A 66 -5.07 17.86 -7.19
N PRO A 67 -4.01 18.64 -7.53
CA PRO A 67 -3.97 20.06 -7.22
C PRO A 67 -5.11 20.81 -7.92
N GLY A 68 -5.78 21.69 -7.17
CA GLY A 68 -6.95 22.44 -7.62
C GLY A 68 -8.30 21.76 -7.34
N VAL A 69 -8.30 20.50 -6.91
CA VAL A 69 -9.50 19.80 -6.41
C VAL A 69 -9.36 19.51 -4.91
N SER A 70 -8.21 18.97 -4.46
CA SER A 70 -7.94 18.72 -3.05
C SER A 70 -6.99 19.75 -2.43
N VAL A 71 -6.90 19.73 -1.09
CA VAL A 71 -5.91 20.50 -0.32
C VAL A 71 -4.54 19.96 -0.67
N GLU A 72 -3.69 20.83 -1.19
CA GLU A 72 -2.37 20.46 -1.65
C GLU A 72 -1.54 19.77 -0.57
N ARG A 73 -0.81 18.74 -0.98
CA ARG A 73 0.03 17.91 -0.09
C ARG A 73 -0.77 17.21 1.01
N GLN A 74 -2.05 16.96 0.78
CA GLN A 74 -2.84 16.04 1.59
C GLN A 74 -3.45 15.00 0.68
N LEU A 75 -3.38 13.74 1.09
CA LEU A 75 -4.00 12.67 0.35
C LEU A 75 -5.40 12.40 0.89
N SER A 76 -6.40 12.48 0.02
CA SER A 76 -7.80 12.23 0.35
C SER A 76 -8.43 11.22 -0.62
N PHE A 77 -9.05 10.18 -0.07
CA PHE A 77 -9.81 9.24 -0.88
C PHE A 77 -11.09 9.92 -1.38
N GLY A 78 -11.16 10.21 -2.68
CA GLY A 78 -12.35 10.73 -3.35
C GLY A 78 -12.10 12.00 -4.16
N GLU A 79 -11.19 12.86 -3.69
CA GLU A 79 -10.77 14.05 -4.44
C GLU A 79 -9.54 13.75 -5.30
N ASP A 80 -8.65 12.89 -4.78
CA ASP A 80 -7.41 12.52 -5.44
C ASP A 80 -7.55 11.44 -6.51
N LYS A 81 -6.56 11.39 -7.39
CA LYS A 81 -6.52 10.43 -8.49
C LYS A 81 -6.11 9.06 -7.97
N LEU A 82 -7.08 8.15 -7.95
CA LEU A 82 -6.86 6.76 -7.61
C LEU A 82 -6.57 5.91 -8.86
N PHE A 83 -5.40 5.28 -8.89
CA PHE A 83 -4.99 4.36 -9.93
C PHE A 83 -5.32 2.92 -9.51
N LEU A 84 -6.51 2.46 -9.91
CA LEU A 84 -7.02 1.12 -9.56
C LEU A 84 -6.04 -0.01 -9.90
N GLY A 85 -5.34 0.08 -11.02
CA GLY A 85 -4.35 -0.92 -11.42
C GLY A 85 -3.18 -1.04 -10.44
N ALA A 86 -2.67 0.07 -9.93
CA ALA A 86 -1.59 0.09 -8.93
C ALA A 86 -2.08 -0.45 -7.57
N LEU A 87 -3.32 -0.10 -7.17
CA LEU A 87 -3.91 -0.62 -5.93
C LEU A 87 -4.09 -2.15 -5.99
N ILE A 88 -4.59 -2.69 -7.12
CA ILE A 88 -4.75 -4.14 -7.31
C ILE A 88 -3.39 -4.85 -7.26
N LEU A 89 -2.35 -4.24 -7.84
CA LEU A 89 -0.99 -4.77 -7.80
C LEU A 89 -0.47 -4.85 -6.36
N ASP A 90 -0.62 -3.78 -5.58
CA ASP A 90 -0.20 -3.75 -4.18
C ASP A 90 -0.98 -4.78 -3.33
N ILE A 91 -2.30 -4.90 -3.51
CA ILE A 91 -3.12 -5.94 -2.85
C ILE A 91 -2.57 -7.34 -3.20
N THR A 92 -2.24 -7.58 -4.47
CA THR A 92 -1.73 -8.88 -4.93
C THR A 92 -0.36 -9.19 -4.31
N LEU A 93 0.52 -8.19 -4.23
CA LEU A 93 1.83 -8.32 -3.59
C LEU A 93 1.71 -8.60 -2.10
N TYR A 94 0.90 -7.83 -1.37
CA TYR A 94 0.65 -8.09 0.05
C TYR A 94 0.01 -9.45 0.29
N PHE A 95 -0.93 -9.86 -0.57
CA PHE A 95 -1.55 -11.18 -0.46
C PHE A 95 -0.52 -12.30 -0.61
N ALA A 96 0.37 -12.20 -1.60
CA ALA A 96 1.46 -13.16 -1.76
C ALA A 96 2.39 -13.17 -0.54
N ILE A 97 2.78 -12.00 -0.03
CA ILE A 97 3.64 -11.87 1.17
C ILE A 97 2.98 -12.52 2.38
N VAL A 98 1.69 -12.24 2.64
CA VAL A 98 0.98 -12.82 3.78
C VAL A 98 0.87 -14.34 3.66
N LEU A 99 0.54 -14.86 2.47
CA LEU A 99 0.48 -16.30 2.24
C LEU A 99 1.83 -17.00 2.47
N LEU A 100 2.95 -16.35 2.16
CA LEU A 100 4.30 -16.88 2.41
C LEU A 100 4.73 -16.70 3.88
N ALA A 101 4.29 -15.65 4.56
CA ALA A 101 4.63 -15.38 5.95
C ALA A 101 3.96 -16.36 6.93
N ILE A 102 2.71 -16.76 6.66
CA ILE A 102 1.95 -17.70 7.51
C ILE A 102 2.70 -19.03 7.77
N PRO A 103 3.19 -19.77 6.75
CA PRO A 103 3.95 -20.99 6.99
C PRO A 103 5.33 -20.73 7.62
N ALA A 104 6.00 -19.63 7.29
CA ALA A 104 7.30 -19.29 7.87
C ALA A 104 7.21 -19.03 9.39
N VAL A 105 6.16 -18.35 9.83
CA VAL A 105 5.90 -18.10 11.25
C VAL A 105 5.50 -19.39 11.97
N SER A 106 4.63 -20.21 11.36
CA SER A 106 4.17 -21.45 11.99
C SER A 106 5.30 -22.46 12.20
N GLN A 107 6.20 -22.62 11.22
CA GLN A 107 7.37 -23.50 11.34
C GLN A 107 8.32 -23.06 12.47
N ARG A 108 8.59 -21.75 12.57
CA ARG A 108 9.45 -21.21 13.63
C ARG A 108 8.87 -21.44 15.03
N TRP A 109 7.56 -21.26 15.19
CA TRP A 109 6.88 -21.52 16.46
C TRP A 109 6.93 -23.00 16.85
N SER A 110 6.75 -23.92 15.91
CA SER A 110 6.87 -25.35 16.17
C SER A 110 8.29 -25.76 16.61
N VAL A 111 9.34 -25.18 16.03
CA VAL A 111 10.72 -25.46 16.44
C VAL A 111 10.98 -24.95 17.87
N LEU A 112 10.52 -23.75 18.20
CA LEU A 112 10.70 -23.17 19.54
C LEU A 112 9.96 -23.96 20.63
N THR A 113 8.74 -24.41 20.38
CA THR A 113 7.99 -25.22 21.36
C THR A 113 8.60 -26.59 21.58
N HIS A 114 9.09 -27.24 20.52
CA HIS A 114 9.83 -28.50 20.65
C HIS A 114 11.15 -28.35 21.42
N ALA A 115 11.88 -27.26 21.20
CA ALA A 115 13.09 -26.97 21.97
C ALA A 115 12.80 -26.72 23.45
N ALA A 116 11.76 -25.95 23.77
CA ALA A 116 11.37 -25.65 25.16
C ALA A 116 10.92 -26.90 25.94
N ASN A 117 10.23 -27.84 25.29
CA ASN A 117 9.82 -29.10 25.93
C ASN A 117 10.99 -30.05 26.20
N ARG A 118 12.02 -30.08 25.34
CA ARG A 118 13.20 -30.95 25.51
C ARG A 118 14.09 -30.51 26.68
N VAL A 119 14.09 -29.23 27.04
CA VAL A 119 14.88 -28.70 28.18
C VAL A 119 14.22 -29.02 29.53
N ARG A 120 12.93 -29.36 29.54
CA ARG A 120 12.16 -29.61 30.77
C ARG A 120 12.12 -31.09 31.20
N THR A 121 12.62 -32.00 30.37
CA THR A 121 12.75 -33.45 30.64
C THR A 121 14.18 -33.81 30.98
#